data_AF-A0A3D3F0V6-F1
#
_entry.id   AF-A0A3D3F0V6-F1
#
_cell.length_a   1.000
_cell.length_b   1.000
_cell.length_c   1.000
_cell.angle_alpha   90.00
_cell.angle_beta   90.00
_cell.angle_gamma   90.00
#
_symmetry.space_group_name_H-M   'P 1'
#
loop_
_entity.id
_entity.type
_entity.pdbx_description
1 polymer ?
#
loop_
_entity_poly.entity_id
_entity_poly.type
_entity_poly.pdbx_seq_one_letter_code
_entity_poly.pdbx_strand_id
1 'polypeptide(L)'
;MQKRNIVCLCITVLCSLLFATDPPPDPMLLPESMTLLANVSIDATPASAGDILAAYVQENGVTQLRGKGEIVVIEGVSGCLLQIYTAADDEDIRFMVWDQSSESVCHSEQILLSQINGSIGSYPDNMYPISAYSGSMTADPWPEPEEMNSAMAIMTQVYINDVPTGANDIL
;
A
#
# COMPACT_ATOMS: atom_id res chain seq x y z
N MET A 1 -52.83 -5.93 38.81
CA MET A 1 -51.40 -6.11 39.13
C MET A 1 -50.64 -6.02 37.82
N GLN A 2 -50.07 -4.92 37.32
CA GLN A 2 -49.16 -3.88 37.83
C GLN A 2 -47.74 -4.35 38.20
N LYS A 3 -46.78 -3.84 37.40
CA LYS A 3 -45.32 -3.59 37.62
C LYS A 3 -44.31 -4.72 37.34
N ARG A 4 -43.41 -4.43 36.38
CA ARG A 4 -41.92 -4.58 36.36
C ARG A 4 -41.49 -4.96 34.93
N ASN A 5 -40.56 -4.33 34.23
CA ASN A 5 -39.55 -3.33 34.57
C ASN A 5 -39.13 -2.57 33.32
N ILE A 6 -39.00 -1.25 33.47
CA ILE A 6 -38.19 -0.36 32.65
C ILE A 6 -36.72 -0.78 32.79
N VAL A 7 -35.90 -0.38 31.81
CA VAL A 7 -34.42 -0.43 31.73
C VAL A 7 -33.89 -1.55 30.82
N CYS A 8 -33.78 -1.24 29.53
CA CYS A 8 -32.54 -1.46 28.78
C CYS A 8 -32.47 -0.52 27.57
N LEU A 9 -32.76 0.78 27.81
CA LEU A 9 -32.70 1.84 26.80
C LEU A 9 -31.51 2.75 27.16
N CYS A 10 -30.29 2.20 27.19
CA CYS A 10 -29.04 2.97 27.42
C CYS A 10 -27.73 2.25 27.02
N ILE A 11 -27.72 0.97 26.61
CA ILE A 11 -26.48 0.26 26.24
C ILE A 11 -26.61 -0.36 24.84
N THR A 12 -26.23 0.47 23.88
CA THR A 12 -25.53 0.24 22.61
C THR A 12 -25.60 1.63 21.97
N VAL A 13 -25.21 2.67 22.72
CA VAL A 13 -23.89 3.26 22.49
C VAL A 13 -23.65 3.28 21.00
N LEU A 14 -24.04 4.42 20.45
CA LEU A 14 -23.60 5.05 19.23
C LEU A 14 -22.09 4.80 18.99
N CYS A 15 -21.69 3.56 18.67
CA CYS A 15 -20.38 3.25 18.11
C CYS A 15 -20.44 3.52 16.61
N SER A 16 -20.88 4.72 16.24
CA SER A 16 -20.24 5.42 15.13
C SER A 16 -18.91 5.97 15.67
N LEU A 17 -18.04 5.05 16.13
CA LEU A 17 -16.65 5.37 16.40
C LEU A 17 -16.01 5.58 15.03
N LEU A 18 -15.26 6.67 14.93
CA LEU A 18 -14.48 7.01 13.74
C LEU A 18 -13.78 5.76 13.22
N PHE A 19 -13.80 5.56 11.89
CA PHE A 19 -13.17 4.43 11.21
C PHE A 19 -11.64 4.55 11.29
N ALA A 20 -11.08 4.42 12.49
CA ALA A 20 -9.67 4.18 12.68
C ALA A 20 -9.41 2.74 12.24
N THR A 21 -8.61 2.56 11.20
CA THR A 21 -8.10 1.22 10.87
C THR A 21 -7.04 0.86 11.90
N ASP A 22 -7.17 -0.31 12.54
CA ASP A 22 -6.17 -0.83 13.48
C ASP A 22 -4.85 -1.11 12.72
N PRO A 23 -3.67 -0.88 13.32
CA PRO A 23 -2.40 -1.35 12.78
C PRO A 23 -2.45 -2.81 12.30
N PRO A 24 -1.61 -3.18 11.32
CA PRO A 24 -1.52 -4.55 10.85
C PRO A 24 -1.23 -5.54 12.00
N PRO A 25 -1.88 -6.71 12.02
CA PRO A 25 -1.64 -7.75 13.03
C PRO A 25 -0.21 -8.32 12.91
N ASP A 26 0.15 -9.34 13.68
CA ASP A 26 1.47 -9.96 13.54
C ASP A 26 1.56 -10.85 12.28
N PRO A 27 2.74 -10.92 11.65
CA PRO A 27 2.93 -11.68 10.42
C PRO A 27 2.86 -13.19 10.67
N MET A 28 2.41 -13.92 9.65
CA MET A 28 2.50 -15.37 9.64
C MET A 28 3.96 -15.80 9.50
N LEU A 29 4.42 -16.66 10.42
CA LEU A 29 5.77 -17.19 10.40
C LEU A 29 5.86 -18.38 9.44
N LEU A 30 6.86 -18.34 8.56
CA LEU A 30 7.22 -19.41 7.63
C LEU A 30 8.69 -19.80 7.81
N PRO A 31 9.09 -21.01 7.41
CA PRO A 31 10.45 -21.49 7.63
C PRO A 31 11.50 -20.66 6.89
N GLU A 32 11.17 -20.15 5.70
CA GLU A 32 12.07 -19.35 4.88
C GLU A 32 11.69 -17.88 4.95
N SER A 33 12.65 -17.01 4.62
CA SER A 33 12.43 -15.57 4.69
C SER A 33 13.42 -14.78 3.84
N MET A 34 13.12 -13.51 3.64
CA MET A 34 13.97 -12.54 2.95
C MET A 34 14.01 -11.22 3.73
N THR A 35 15.03 -10.42 3.51
CA THR A 35 15.17 -9.10 4.14
C THR A 35 15.01 -7.99 3.10
N LEU A 36 14.20 -7.00 3.40
CA LEU A 36 13.97 -5.82 2.58
C LEU A 36 14.33 -4.55 3.35
N LEU A 37 15.14 -3.68 2.75
CA LEU A 37 15.37 -2.34 3.24
C LEU A 37 14.77 -1.33 2.26
N ALA A 38 13.64 -0.75 2.66
CA ALA A 38 12.82 0.10 1.80
C ALA A 38 12.83 1.57 2.23
N ASN A 39 12.75 2.48 1.25
CA ASN A 39 12.46 3.90 1.46
C ASN A 39 10.98 4.13 1.12
N VAL A 40 10.20 4.65 2.05
CA VAL A 40 8.74 4.65 1.98
C VAL A 40 8.18 6.07 1.85
N SER A 41 7.23 6.23 0.94
CA SER A 41 6.49 7.47 0.70
C SER A 41 4.99 7.23 0.64
N ILE A 42 4.22 8.22 1.07
CA ILE A 42 2.75 8.28 0.94
C ILE A 42 2.43 9.56 0.14
N ASP A 43 1.69 9.43 -0.96
CA ASP A 43 1.30 10.55 -1.83
C ASP A 43 2.50 11.44 -2.24
N ALA A 44 3.60 10.79 -2.66
CA ALA A 44 4.88 11.39 -3.03
C ALA A 44 5.61 12.16 -1.92
N THR A 45 5.13 12.09 -0.68
CA THR A 45 5.77 12.67 0.50
C THR A 45 6.45 11.56 1.32
N PRO A 46 7.67 11.75 1.87
CA PRO A 46 8.28 10.76 2.75
C PRO A 46 7.35 10.40 3.91
N ALA A 47 7.21 9.09 4.19
CA ALA A 47 6.37 8.61 5.28
C ALA A 47 6.93 9.05 6.65
N SER A 48 6.07 9.13 7.66
CA SER A 48 6.45 9.62 8.99
C SER A 48 7.00 8.49 9.86
N ALA A 49 7.79 8.86 10.87
CA ALA A 49 8.19 7.90 11.90
C ALA A 49 6.95 7.43 12.68
N GLY A 50 6.83 6.12 12.89
CA GLY A 50 5.65 5.51 13.53
C GLY A 50 4.63 4.91 12.56
N ASP A 51 4.69 5.26 11.27
CA ASP A 51 3.95 4.58 10.22
C ASP A 51 4.44 3.12 10.11
N ILE A 52 3.56 2.20 9.68
CA ILE A 52 3.88 0.77 9.61
C ILE A 52 3.84 0.30 8.16
N LEU A 53 4.97 -0.16 7.65
CA LEU A 53 5.05 -0.87 6.37
C LEU A 53 4.67 -2.34 6.59
N ALA A 54 3.76 -2.86 5.76
CA ALA A 54 3.31 -4.24 5.78
C ALA A 54 3.49 -4.88 4.40
N ALA A 55 4.02 -6.10 4.38
CA ALA A 55 4.18 -6.94 3.19
C ALA A 55 3.21 -8.12 3.24
N TYR A 56 2.46 -8.34 2.16
CA TYR A 56 1.48 -9.41 2.06
C TYR A 56 1.63 -10.21 0.77
N VAL A 57 1.22 -11.47 0.84
CA VAL A 57 1.13 -12.39 -0.30
C VAL A 57 -0.31 -12.89 -0.40
N GLN A 58 -0.82 -12.98 -1.63
CA GLN A 58 -2.11 -13.61 -1.92
C GLN A 58 -1.89 -15.09 -2.20
N GLU A 59 -2.37 -15.96 -1.32
CA GLU A 59 -2.30 -17.41 -1.51
C GLU A 59 -3.70 -18.00 -1.42
N ASN A 60 -4.15 -18.72 -2.46
CA ASN A 60 -5.47 -19.35 -2.52
C ASN A 60 -6.65 -18.39 -2.20
N GLY A 61 -6.53 -17.13 -2.61
CA GLY A 61 -7.54 -16.09 -2.37
C GLY A 61 -7.51 -15.50 -0.96
N VAL A 62 -6.56 -15.88 -0.11
CA VAL A 62 -6.38 -15.35 1.24
C VAL A 62 -5.18 -14.40 1.27
N THR A 63 -5.39 -13.18 1.79
CA THR A 63 -4.31 -12.24 2.08
C THR A 63 -3.57 -12.67 3.33
N GLN A 64 -2.28 -12.96 3.20
CA GLN A 64 -1.44 -13.34 4.32
C GLN A 64 -0.40 -12.26 4.57
N LEU A 65 -0.38 -11.69 5.78
CA LEU A 65 0.69 -10.79 6.19
C LEU A 65 1.98 -11.61 6.39
N ARG A 66 3.02 -11.26 5.65
CA ARG A 66 4.32 -11.95 5.64
C ARG A 66 5.42 -11.16 6.32
N GLY A 67 5.24 -9.86 6.54
CA GLY A 67 6.15 -9.04 7.31
C GLY A 67 5.50 -7.71 7.68
N LYS A 68 5.92 -7.12 8.80
CA LYS A 68 5.66 -5.71 9.11
C LYS A 68 6.84 -5.07 9.83
N GLY A 69 6.97 -3.76 9.70
CA GLY A 69 8.01 -2.98 10.36
C GLY A 69 7.59 -1.52 10.51
N GLU A 70 8.04 -0.89 11.58
CA GLU A 70 7.87 0.55 11.78
C GLU A 70 8.83 1.30 10.85
N ILE A 71 8.36 2.43 10.31
CA ILE A 71 9.16 3.35 9.52
C ILE A 71 9.97 4.22 10.48
N VAL A 72 11.27 4.35 10.19
CA VAL A 72 12.21 5.19 10.93
C VAL A 72 12.75 6.28 10.01
N VAL A 73 12.89 7.49 10.53
CA VAL A 73 13.42 8.62 9.76
C VAL A 73 14.85 8.92 10.22
N ILE A 74 15.82 8.70 9.34
CA ILE A 74 17.25 8.95 9.60
C ILE A 74 17.76 9.95 8.57
N GLU A 75 18.21 11.11 9.02
CA GLU A 75 18.73 12.19 8.14
C GLU A 75 17.76 12.60 7.01
N GLY A 76 16.45 12.51 7.27
CA GLY A 76 15.40 12.84 6.30
C GLY A 76 15.01 11.70 5.36
N VAL A 77 15.60 10.51 5.51
CA VAL A 77 15.23 9.29 4.78
C VAL A 77 14.24 8.46 5.60
N SER A 78 13.05 8.21 5.05
CA SER A 78 12.00 7.40 5.67
C SER A 78 12.20 5.91 5.37
N GLY A 79 13.08 5.27 6.13
CA GLY A 79 13.48 3.89 5.93
C GLY A 79 12.66 2.88 6.72
N CYS A 80 12.53 1.66 6.19
CA CYS A 80 12.00 0.52 6.93
C CYS A 80 12.81 -0.74 6.62
N LEU A 81 13.34 -1.39 7.66
CA LEU A 81 13.94 -2.73 7.56
C LEU A 81 12.87 -3.77 7.88
N LEU A 82 12.61 -4.66 6.93
CA LEU A 82 11.52 -5.61 6.99
C LEU A 82 12.03 -7.03 6.79
N GLN A 83 11.69 -7.92 7.71
CA GLN A 83 11.78 -9.37 7.49
C GLN A 83 10.47 -9.85 6.88
N ILE A 84 10.54 -10.54 5.74
CA ILE A 84 9.37 -11.06 5.03
C ILE A 84 9.48 -12.59 5.00
N TYR A 85 8.53 -13.27 5.63
CA TYR A 85 8.44 -14.72 5.66
C TYR A 85 7.82 -15.24 4.36
N THR A 86 8.52 -16.17 3.70
CA THR A 86 8.15 -16.67 2.37
C THR A 86 8.17 -18.19 2.37
N ALA A 87 7.34 -18.80 1.53
CA ALA A 87 7.28 -20.25 1.38
C ALA A 87 8.10 -20.77 0.18
N ALA A 88 8.30 -19.92 -0.82
CA ALA A 88 8.94 -20.24 -2.08
C ALA A 88 9.54 -18.96 -2.71
N ASP A 89 10.49 -19.12 -3.61
CA ASP A 89 10.89 -18.02 -4.51
C ASP A 89 9.71 -17.62 -5.42
N ASP A 90 9.74 -16.38 -5.91
CA ASP A 90 8.80 -15.83 -6.89
C ASP A 90 7.32 -15.74 -6.41
N GLU A 91 7.08 -15.60 -5.10
CA GLU A 91 5.79 -15.15 -4.57
C GLU A 91 5.60 -13.65 -4.84
N ASP A 92 4.40 -13.24 -5.29
CA ASP A 92 4.03 -11.83 -5.45
C ASP A 92 3.82 -11.16 -4.09
N ILE A 93 4.85 -10.44 -3.62
CA ILE A 93 4.78 -9.60 -2.42
C ILE A 93 4.24 -8.23 -2.82
N ARG A 94 3.23 -7.79 -2.08
CA ARG A 94 2.61 -6.46 -2.23
C ARG A 94 2.70 -5.70 -0.91
N PHE A 95 2.55 -4.38 -0.98
CA PHE A 95 2.81 -3.49 0.15
C PHE A 95 1.64 -2.56 0.50
N MET A 96 1.46 -2.37 1.80
CA MET A 96 0.52 -1.43 2.41
C MET A 96 1.28 -0.64 3.46
N VAL A 97 0.91 0.62 3.65
CA VAL A 97 1.43 1.48 4.71
C VAL A 97 0.27 1.90 5.59
N TRP A 98 0.32 1.57 6.87
CA TRP A 98 -0.59 2.14 7.85
C TRP A 98 -0.03 3.50 8.29
N ASP A 99 -0.74 4.56 7.91
CA ASP A 99 -0.43 5.93 8.31
C ASP A 99 -0.99 6.17 9.71
N GLN A 100 -0.09 6.38 10.67
CA GLN A 100 -0.46 6.57 12.06
C GLN A 100 -1.23 7.87 12.28
N SER A 101 -0.90 8.91 11.51
CA SER A 101 -1.43 10.25 11.70
C SER A 101 -2.87 10.38 11.21
N SER A 102 -3.22 9.67 10.14
CA SER A 102 -4.57 9.61 9.59
C SER A 102 -5.37 8.38 10.05
N GLU A 103 -4.73 7.45 10.75
CA GLU A 103 -5.30 6.17 11.19
C GLU A 103 -5.89 5.35 10.02
N SER A 104 -5.24 5.42 8.85
CA SER A 104 -5.72 4.82 7.60
C SER A 104 -4.67 3.97 6.89
N VAL A 105 -5.14 2.98 6.12
CA VAL A 105 -4.27 2.17 5.25
C VAL A 105 -4.11 2.83 3.88
N CYS A 106 -2.86 3.00 3.46
CA CYS A 106 -2.45 3.42 2.13
C CYS A 106 -1.94 2.21 1.33
N HIS A 107 -2.32 2.09 0.06
CA HIS A 107 -1.95 0.95 -0.79
C HIS A 107 -0.81 1.29 -1.74
N SER A 108 0.10 0.33 -1.99
CA SER A 108 1.09 0.42 -3.05
C SER A 108 0.74 -0.51 -4.20
N GLU A 109 1.01 -0.07 -5.43
CA GLU A 109 0.85 -0.89 -6.65
C GLU A 109 2.02 -1.84 -6.89
N GLN A 110 3.13 -1.62 -6.19
CA GLN A 110 4.36 -2.34 -6.47
C GLN A 110 4.24 -3.81 -6.10
N ILE A 111 4.82 -4.64 -6.96
CA ILE A 111 4.97 -6.08 -6.74
C ILE A 111 6.46 -6.37 -6.66
N LEU A 112 6.86 -7.04 -5.58
CA LEU A 112 8.21 -7.57 -5.39
C LEU A 112 8.14 -9.09 -5.41
N LEU A 113 9.01 -9.74 -6.18
CA LEU A 113 9.11 -11.20 -6.16
C LEU A 113 9.94 -11.65 -4.95
N SER A 114 9.46 -12.65 -4.22
CA SER A 114 10.21 -13.21 -3.09
C SER A 114 11.52 -13.86 -3.54
N GLN A 115 12.54 -13.76 -2.68
CA GLN A 115 13.85 -14.39 -2.85
C GLN A 115 14.28 -15.02 -1.53
N ILE A 116 14.18 -16.34 -1.41
CA ILE A 116 14.55 -17.09 -0.20
C ILE A 116 15.99 -16.77 0.19
N ASN A 117 16.19 -16.40 1.45
CA ASN A 117 17.47 -15.94 2.01
C ASN A 117 18.09 -14.73 1.27
N GLY A 118 17.29 -14.06 0.44
CA GLY A 118 17.66 -12.87 -0.30
C GLY A 118 17.64 -11.62 0.58
N SER A 119 18.38 -10.61 0.11
CA SER A 119 18.40 -9.29 0.71
C SER A 119 18.27 -8.24 -0.38
N ILE A 120 17.26 -7.37 -0.25
CA ILE A 120 16.95 -6.32 -1.22
C ILE A 120 17.08 -4.97 -0.54
N GLY A 121 17.79 -4.06 -1.19
CA GLY A 121 18.02 -2.71 -0.70
C GLY A 121 19.22 -2.58 0.23
N SER A 122 19.79 -1.38 0.25
CA SER A 122 20.90 -1.00 1.15
C SER A 122 20.83 0.50 1.47
N TYR A 123 20.96 0.85 2.75
CA TYR A 123 21.01 2.24 3.19
C TYR A 123 22.41 2.84 2.99
N PRO A 124 22.52 4.13 2.64
CA PRO A 124 21.42 5.06 2.32
C PRO A 124 21.03 5.07 0.84
N ASP A 125 21.91 4.68 -0.06
CA ASP A 125 21.84 5.10 -1.47
C ASP A 125 21.03 4.19 -2.39
N ASN A 126 20.73 2.95 -1.99
CA ASN A 126 20.10 1.96 -2.85
C ASN A 126 19.01 1.19 -2.11
N MET A 127 18.13 1.93 -1.42
CA MET A 127 16.96 1.37 -0.76
C MET A 127 15.86 1.08 -1.79
N TYR A 128 15.05 0.06 -1.53
CA TYR A 128 13.93 -0.27 -2.40
C TYR A 128 12.81 0.78 -2.25
N PRO A 129 12.45 1.52 -3.30
CA PRO A 129 11.49 2.62 -3.17
C PRO A 129 10.05 2.10 -3.13
N ILE A 130 9.31 2.36 -2.05
CA ILE A 130 7.89 2.02 -1.93
C ILE A 130 7.06 3.31 -1.93
N SER A 131 6.12 3.40 -2.87
CA SER A 131 5.16 4.49 -2.97
C SER A 131 3.76 3.97 -2.71
N ALA A 132 3.14 4.49 -1.64
CA ALA A 132 1.78 4.20 -1.25
C ALA A 132 0.87 5.43 -1.49
N TYR A 133 -0.42 5.17 -1.60
CA TYR A 133 -1.43 6.18 -1.89
C TYR A 133 -2.58 6.08 -0.88
N SER A 134 -3.01 7.22 -0.35
CA SER A 134 -4.07 7.30 0.68
C SER A 134 -5.49 7.22 0.11
N GLY A 135 -5.64 7.38 -1.21
CA GLY A 135 -6.92 7.36 -1.91
C GLY A 135 -7.36 5.95 -2.34
N SER A 136 -8.67 5.77 -2.50
CA SER A 136 -9.19 4.63 -3.28
C SER A 136 -8.66 4.78 -4.70
N MET A 137 -7.86 3.82 -5.14
CA MET A 137 -7.34 3.78 -6.49
C MET A 137 -8.53 3.88 -7.45
N THR A 138 -8.64 4.99 -8.18
CA THR A 138 -9.48 5.01 -9.38
C THR A 138 -8.75 4.13 -10.37
N ALA A 139 -9.27 2.92 -10.60
CA ALA A 139 -8.81 2.09 -11.70
C ALA A 139 -8.74 2.97 -12.96
N ASP A 140 -7.62 2.88 -13.68
CA ASP A 140 -7.48 3.57 -14.96
C ASP A 140 -8.77 3.33 -15.77
N PRO A 141 -9.54 4.37 -16.11
CA PRO A 141 -10.77 4.19 -16.87
C PRO A 141 -10.49 3.66 -18.28
N TRP A 142 -9.22 3.64 -18.70
CA TRP A 142 -8.82 3.16 -20.02
C TRP A 142 -8.57 1.64 -20.01
N PRO A 143 -9.15 0.90 -20.96
CA PRO A 143 -8.81 -0.49 -21.15
C PRO A 143 -7.34 -0.63 -21.56
N GLU A 144 -6.69 -1.71 -21.13
CA GLU A 144 -5.35 -2.07 -21.58
C GLU A 144 -5.32 -2.10 -23.13
N PRO A 145 -4.34 -1.45 -23.78
CA PRO A 145 -4.26 -1.43 -25.24
C PRO A 145 -4.14 -2.84 -25.80
N GLU A 146 -4.94 -3.17 -26.82
CA GLU A 146 -4.76 -4.42 -27.56
C GLU A 146 -3.42 -4.40 -28.30
N GLU A 147 -2.56 -5.40 -28.04
CA GLU A 147 -1.30 -5.60 -28.75
C GLU A 147 -1.56 -5.84 -30.25
N MET A 148 -1.33 -4.82 -31.06
CA MET A 148 -1.43 -4.91 -32.51
C MET A 148 -0.05 -5.12 -33.15
N ASN A 149 0.07 -6.08 -34.06
CA ASN A 149 1.31 -6.39 -34.81
C ASN A 149 1.72 -5.29 -35.82
N SER A 150 1.15 -4.09 -35.75
CA SER A 150 1.47 -2.95 -36.62
C SER A 150 1.06 -1.64 -35.97
N ALA A 151 1.97 -0.65 -35.99
CA ALA A 151 1.73 0.69 -35.45
C ALA A 151 1.51 1.71 -36.58
N MET A 152 0.47 2.55 -36.44
CA MET A 152 0.25 3.74 -37.28
C MET A 152 0.46 4.98 -36.41
N ALA A 153 1.35 5.89 -36.81
CA ALA A 153 1.53 7.17 -36.14
C ALA A 153 0.74 8.26 -36.86
N ILE A 154 -0.14 8.95 -36.14
CA ILE A 154 -0.86 10.14 -36.62
C ILE A 154 -0.57 11.27 -35.64
N MET A 155 -0.10 12.41 -36.15
CA MET A 155 0.03 13.63 -35.36
C MET A 155 -1.35 14.31 -35.32
N THR A 156 -1.99 14.32 -34.15
CA THR A 156 -3.26 15.01 -33.92
C THR A 156 -3.09 16.05 -32.80
N GLN A 157 -3.80 17.16 -32.91
CA GLN A 157 -3.92 18.12 -31.81
C GLN A 157 -5.06 17.66 -30.91
N VAL A 158 -4.80 17.54 -29.60
CA VAL A 158 -5.83 17.23 -28.61
C VAL A 158 -6.52 18.53 -28.20
N TYR A 159 -7.84 18.47 -28.04
CA TYR A 159 -8.68 19.59 -27.59
C TYR A 159 -9.45 19.17 -26.34
N ILE A 160 -9.52 20.06 -25.35
CA ILE A 160 -10.37 19.93 -24.16
C ILE A 160 -11.38 21.06 -24.23
N ASN A 161 -12.68 20.74 -24.29
CA ASN A 161 -13.76 21.73 -24.41
C ASN A 161 -13.52 22.76 -25.53
N ASP A 162 -13.12 22.28 -26.72
CA ASP A 162 -12.78 23.08 -27.90
C ASP A 162 -11.55 24.00 -27.75
N VAL A 163 -10.78 23.87 -26.66
CA VAL A 163 -9.49 24.56 -26.48
C VAL A 163 -8.35 23.58 -26.76
N PRO A 164 -7.41 23.91 -27.66
CA PRO A 164 -6.26 23.04 -27.91
C PRO A 164 -5.39 22.93 -26.66
N THR A 165 -4.95 21.73 -26.33
CA THR A 165 -4.04 21.50 -25.20
C THR A 165 -2.70 22.19 -25.43
N GLY A 166 -2.18 22.83 -24.38
CA GLY A 166 -0.90 23.51 -24.38
C GLY A 166 0.28 22.55 -24.16
N ALA A 167 1.50 23.05 -24.38
CA ALA A 167 2.73 22.26 -24.24
C ALA A 167 3.02 21.76 -22.81
N ASN A 168 2.29 22.25 -21.80
CA ASN A 168 2.44 21.89 -20.39
C ASN A 168 1.23 21.11 -19.85
N ASP A 169 0.24 20.81 -20.69
CA ASP A 169 -0.89 20.00 -20.29
C ASP A 169 -0.44 18.53 -20.25
N ILE A 170 -0.74 17.84 -19.15
CA ILE A 170 -0.48 16.40 -19.03
C ILE A 170 -1.60 15.71 -19.81
N LEU A 171 -1.22 15.03 -20.90
CA LEU A 171 -2.10 14.12 -21.66
C LEU A 171 -2.08 12.73 -21.04
#